data_AF-A0A353GHZ0-F1
#
_entry.id   AF-A0A353GHZ0-F1
#
_cell.length_a   1.000
_cell.length_b   1.000
_cell.length_c   1.000
_cell.angle_alpha   90.00
_cell.angle_beta   90.00
_cell.angle_gamma   90.00
#
_symmetry.space_group_name_H-M   'P 1'
#
loop_
_entity.id
_entity.type
_entity.pdbx_description
1 polymer ?
#
loop_
_entity_poly.entity_id
_entity_poly.type
_entity_poly.pdbx_seq_one_letter_code
_entity_poly.pdbx_strand_id
1 'polypeptide(L)'
;MRFLQTYFFLIVLISSAFFDASAEEATRTITDMAGRKVTISVPIKRVFCTNGISPILVYTLAPEKLIGWPLPLSPEAAKYIASPYDKLPVIGGWFGKGNSIGVEQIIQTHPDMILFVSMGTFGKTDQYSISMVDDLQMQTHIPVVIVQGYLSDTEQCYRLLGDWLGVPKRGAELADYIAKTLNEIQE
;
A
#
# COMPACT_ATOMS: atom_id res chain seq x y z
N MET A 1 35.97 37.40 43.52
CA MET A 1 36.50 36.13 42.94
C MET A 1 35.48 35.02 43.16
N ARG A 2 35.15 34.30 42.08
CA ARG A 2 34.66 32.91 42.06
C ARG A 2 33.21 32.56 42.46
N PHE A 3 32.17 33.27 42.02
CA PHE A 3 30.81 32.67 42.10
C PHE A 3 29.85 32.95 40.93
N LEU A 4 30.25 33.71 39.90
CA LEU A 4 29.35 34.08 38.80
C LEU A 4 29.72 33.51 37.41
N GLN A 5 30.69 32.60 37.31
CA GLN A 5 31.11 31.99 36.03
C GLN A 5 30.65 30.53 35.85
N THR A 6 29.99 29.93 36.85
CA THR A 6 29.70 28.49 36.83
C THR A 6 28.35 28.14 36.18
N TYR A 7 27.46 29.11 35.94
CA TYR A 7 26.13 28.83 35.37
C TYR A 7 26.03 28.98 33.85
N PHE A 8 27.03 29.55 33.17
CA PHE A 8 27.00 29.68 31.72
C PHE A 8 27.46 28.42 30.98
N PHE A 9 28.12 27.49 31.68
CA PHE A 9 28.63 26.24 31.10
C PHE A 9 27.68 25.04 31.23
N LEU A 10 26.57 25.16 31.98
CA LEU A 10 25.66 24.04 32.22
C LEU A 10 24.48 23.94 31.23
N ILE A 11 24.23 24.97 30.41
CA ILE A 11 23.12 24.95 29.43
C ILE A 11 23.56 24.47 28.03
N VAL A 12 24.87 24.39 27.76
CA VAL A 12 25.39 23.97 26.44
C VAL A 12 25.58 22.44 26.32
N LEU A 13 25.41 21.68 27.41
CA LEU A 13 25.72 20.24 27.46
C LEU A 13 24.51 19.29 27.36
N ILE A 14 23.32 19.79 27.02
CA ILE A 14 22.13 18.94 26.72
C ILE A 14 21.75 19.01 25.22
N SER A 15 22.55 19.68 24.39
CA SER A 15 22.29 19.77 22.94
C SER A 15 22.92 18.63 22.12
N SER A 16 23.56 17.63 22.74
CA SER A 16 24.26 16.58 22.01
C SER A 16 23.45 15.28 21.98
N ALA A 17 22.99 14.95 20.77
CA ALA A 17 22.52 13.64 20.34
C ALA A 17 21.07 13.26 20.70
N PHE A 18 20.10 14.03 20.20
CA PHE A 18 19.03 13.37 19.46
C PHE A 18 19.63 12.97 18.10
N PHE A 19 20.39 11.89 18.10
CA PHE A 19 20.72 11.18 16.87
C PHE A 19 19.39 10.56 16.44
N ASP A 20 18.67 11.26 15.59
CA ASP A 20 17.53 10.69 14.89
C ASP A 20 18.14 9.57 14.05
N ALA A 21 18.13 8.35 14.59
CA ALA A 21 18.45 7.17 13.85
C ALA A 21 17.35 7.03 12.80
N SER A 22 17.55 7.74 11.68
CA SER A 22 16.88 7.47 10.42
C SER A 22 17.10 5.99 10.17
N ALA A 23 16.14 5.17 10.57
CA ALA A 23 16.10 3.76 10.24
C ALA A 23 16.04 3.72 8.72
N GLU A 24 17.20 3.47 8.10
CA GLU A 24 17.33 3.35 6.65
C GLU A 24 16.30 2.32 6.22
N GLU A 25 15.31 2.75 5.42
CA GLU A 25 14.25 1.87 4.96
C GLU A 25 14.89 0.78 4.12
N ALA A 26 14.90 -0.44 4.65
CA ALA A 26 15.46 -1.58 3.95
C ALA A 26 14.61 -1.84 2.70
N THR A 27 15.22 -2.03 1.55
CA THR A 27 14.50 -2.39 0.33
C THR A 27 14.61 -3.88 0.05
N ARG A 28 13.60 -4.44 -0.63
CA ARG A 28 13.68 -5.80 -1.19
C ARG A 28 13.00 -5.88 -2.54
N THR A 29 13.51 -6.73 -3.42
CA THR A 29 12.89 -7.01 -4.71
C THR A 29 11.89 -8.16 -4.59
N ILE A 30 10.67 -7.91 -5.06
CA ILE A 30 9.58 -8.88 -5.16
C ILE A 30 9.27 -9.18 -6.63
N THR A 31 8.48 -10.23 -6.86
CA THR A 31 7.85 -10.48 -8.15
C THR A 31 6.35 -10.31 -8.01
N ASP A 32 5.78 -9.40 -8.80
CA ASP A 32 4.34 -9.15 -8.82
C ASP A 32 3.60 -10.20 -9.67
N MET A 33 2.26 -10.16 -9.69
CA MET A 33 1.45 -11.15 -10.42
C MET A 33 1.42 -10.92 -11.94
N ALA A 34 2.08 -9.88 -12.44
CA ALA A 34 2.39 -9.69 -13.85
C ALA A 34 3.80 -10.20 -14.21
N GLY A 35 4.53 -10.77 -13.25
CA GLY A 35 5.89 -11.28 -13.43
C GLY A 35 6.98 -10.20 -13.39
N ARG A 36 6.63 -8.96 -13.05
CA ARG A 36 7.59 -7.84 -12.98
C ARG A 36 8.42 -7.95 -11.71
N LYS A 37 9.70 -7.57 -11.78
CA LYS A 37 10.56 -7.41 -10.60
C LYS A 37 10.42 -5.98 -10.09
N VAL A 38 9.93 -5.81 -8.87
CA VAL A 38 9.67 -4.48 -8.27
C VAL A 38 10.43 -4.40 -6.94
N THR A 39 11.17 -3.31 -6.72
CA THR A 39 11.86 -3.05 -5.44
C THR A 39 10.95 -2.21 -4.55
N ILE A 40 10.59 -2.76 -3.39
CA ILE A 40 9.72 -2.11 -2.40
C ILE A 40 10.51 -1.76 -1.14
N SER A 41 10.13 -0.67 -0.46
CA SER A 41 10.59 -0.36 0.90
C SER A 41 9.98 -1.32 1.92
N VAL A 42 10.71 -1.59 2.99
CA VAL A 42 10.27 -2.39 4.14
C VAL A 42 10.67 -1.64 5.42
N PRO A 43 9.71 -1.33 6.31
CA PRO A 43 8.29 -1.69 6.23
C PRO A 43 7.47 -0.75 5.32
N ILE A 44 6.51 -1.30 4.57
CA ILE A 44 5.44 -0.52 3.93
C ILE A 44 4.48 -0.03 5.03
N LYS A 45 4.23 1.28 5.07
CA LYS A 45 3.32 1.95 6.00
C LYS A 45 2.16 2.65 5.28
N ARG A 46 2.33 3.02 4.01
CA ARG A 46 1.39 3.85 3.25
C ARG A 46 1.15 3.27 1.87
N VAL A 47 -0.08 2.84 1.59
CA VAL A 47 -0.47 2.25 0.31
C VAL A 47 -1.50 3.12 -0.39
N PHE A 48 -1.13 3.62 -1.57
CA PHE A 48 -2.07 4.25 -2.49
C PHE A 48 -2.77 3.17 -3.33
N CYS A 49 -4.09 3.24 -3.43
CA CYS A 49 -4.92 2.25 -4.10
C CYS A 49 -5.51 2.83 -5.39
N THR A 50 -5.22 2.24 -6.55
CA THR A 50 -5.56 2.85 -7.85
C THR A 50 -7.02 2.67 -8.26
N ASN A 51 -7.72 1.65 -7.78
CA ASN A 51 -9.07 1.33 -8.24
C ASN A 51 -9.96 0.79 -7.11
N GLY A 52 -11.26 0.62 -7.35
CA GLY A 52 -12.23 0.21 -6.31
C GLY A 52 -11.97 -1.14 -5.63
N ILE A 53 -11.17 -2.03 -6.23
CA ILE A 53 -10.85 -3.36 -5.66
C ILE A 53 -9.65 -3.27 -4.71
N SER A 54 -8.61 -2.54 -5.12
CA SER A 54 -7.36 -2.41 -4.36
C SER A 54 -7.50 -2.02 -2.88
N PRO A 55 -8.33 -1.04 -2.46
CA PRO A 55 -8.41 -0.65 -1.05
C PRO A 55 -9.07 -1.73 -0.20
N ILE A 56 -9.91 -2.61 -0.77
CA ILE A 56 -10.55 -3.70 -0.02
C ILE A 56 -9.51 -4.74 0.39
N LEU A 57 -8.57 -5.08 -0.49
CA LEU A 57 -7.49 -6.01 -0.18
C LEU A 57 -6.57 -5.46 0.92
N VAL A 58 -6.24 -4.16 0.86
CA VAL A 58 -5.42 -3.53 1.90
C VAL A 58 -6.19 -3.44 3.21
N TYR A 59 -7.47 -3.05 3.17
CA TYR A 59 -8.33 -2.93 4.35
C TYR A 59 -8.49 -4.25 5.13
N THR A 60 -8.63 -5.39 4.45
CA THR A 60 -8.81 -6.68 5.12
C THR A 60 -7.50 -7.27 5.68
N LEU A 61 -6.35 -6.84 5.14
CA LEU A 61 -5.01 -7.28 5.55
C LEU A 61 -4.37 -6.39 6.61
N ALA A 62 -4.35 -5.08 6.37
CA ALA A 62 -3.58 -4.08 7.11
C ALA A 62 -4.24 -2.68 6.92
N PRO A 63 -5.44 -2.46 7.49
CA PRO A 63 -6.22 -1.25 7.24
C PRO A 63 -5.51 0.04 7.67
N GLU A 64 -4.60 -0.03 8.64
CA GLU A 64 -3.75 1.08 9.08
C GLU A 64 -2.81 1.62 7.98
N LYS A 65 -2.59 0.83 6.91
CA LYS A 65 -1.72 1.22 5.79
C LYS A 65 -2.49 1.89 4.65
N LEU A 66 -3.81 1.85 4.69
CA LEU A 66 -4.66 2.48 3.68
C LEU A 66 -4.70 3.99 3.92
N ILE A 67 -4.16 4.77 2.98
CA ILE A 67 -4.06 6.22 3.13
C ILE A 67 -5.37 6.95 2.77
N GLY A 68 -6.27 6.31 2.03
CA GLY A 68 -7.50 6.91 1.53
C GLY A 68 -8.26 6.00 0.58
N TRP A 69 -9.51 6.37 0.30
CA TRP A 69 -10.37 5.68 -0.65
C TRP A 69 -10.24 6.29 -2.05
N PRO A 70 -10.24 5.48 -3.12
CA PRO A 70 -10.16 5.99 -4.48
C PRO A 70 -11.48 6.62 -4.95
N LEU A 71 -12.61 6.22 -4.35
CA LEU A 71 -13.94 6.76 -4.55
C LEU A 71 -14.65 6.89 -3.20
N PRO A 72 -15.65 7.78 -3.05
CA PRO A 72 -16.47 7.84 -1.85
C PRO A 72 -17.11 6.48 -1.55
N LEU A 73 -17.09 6.05 -0.28
CA LEU A 73 -17.86 4.92 0.17
C LEU A 73 -19.35 5.25 0.07
N SER A 74 -20.16 4.33 -0.47
CA SER A 74 -21.61 4.47 -0.38
C SER A 74 -22.06 4.31 1.08
N PRO A 75 -23.23 4.86 1.46
CA PRO A 75 -23.79 4.65 2.80
C PRO A 75 -23.95 3.18 3.17
N GLU A 76 -24.21 2.31 2.19
CA GLU A 76 -24.32 0.86 2.37
C GLU A 76 -22.96 0.23 2.61
N ALA A 77 -21.95 0.58 1.80
CA ALA A 77 -20.59 0.08 1.94
C ALA A 77 -19.98 0.49 3.29
N ALA A 78 -20.19 1.74 3.70
CA ALA A 78 -19.66 2.30 4.95
C ALA A 78 -20.10 1.50 6.20
N LYS A 79 -21.26 0.82 6.17
CA LYS A 79 -21.73 -0.03 7.28
C LYS A 79 -20.81 -1.22 7.57
N TYR A 80 -19.99 -1.62 6.60
CA TYR A 80 -19.05 -2.75 6.71
C TYR A 80 -17.61 -2.30 6.94
N ILE A 81 -17.36 -0.98 7.00
CA ILE A 81 -16.05 -0.42 7.23
C ILE A 81 -15.98 0.10 8.67
N ALA A 82 -15.04 -0.42 9.44
CA ALA A 82 -14.86 -0.03 10.83
C ALA A 82 -14.27 1.38 10.95
N SER A 83 -14.69 2.14 11.97
CA SER A 83 -14.01 3.38 12.35
C SER A 83 -12.60 3.08 12.85
N PRO A 84 -11.57 3.88 12.48
CA PRO A 84 -11.66 5.16 11.78
C PRO A 84 -11.60 5.07 10.23
N TYR A 85 -11.56 3.87 9.65
CA TYR A 85 -11.30 3.66 8.22
C TYR A 85 -12.46 4.11 7.32
N ASP A 86 -13.68 4.13 7.83
CA ASP A 86 -14.87 4.67 7.17
C ASP A 86 -14.76 6.17 6.88
N LYS A 87 -13.92 6.88 7.64
CA LYS A 87 -13.68 8.33 7.57
C LYS A 87 -12.39 8.71 6.85
N LEU A 88 -11.67 7.75 6.28
CA LEU A 88 -10.49 8.05 5.47
C LEU A 88 -10.87 8.96 4.29
N PRO A 89 -9.97 9.88 3.89
CA PRO A 89 -10.25 10.81 2.82
C PRO A 89 -10.45 10.10 1.49
N VAL A 90 -11.26 10.70 0.62
CA VAL A 90 -11.29 10.31 -0.79
C VAL A 90 -10.12 10.99 -1.48
N ILE A 91 -9.15 10.19 -1.90
CA ILE A 91 -7.90 10.66 -2.50
C ILE A 91 -7.87 10.45 -4.02
N GLY A 92 -8.96 9.96 -4.60
CA GLY A 92 -9.02 9.65 -6.02
C GLY A 92 -8.28 8.36 -6.39
N GLY A 93 -8.51 7.92 -7.61
CA GLY A 93 -7.91 6.70 -8.14
C GLY A 93 -7.45 6.92 -9.56
N TRP A 94 -6.83 5.88 -10.11
CA TRP A 94 -6.38 5.86 -11.49
C TRP A 94 -7.37 5.03 -12.33
N PHE A 95 -8.31 5.74 -12.97
CA PHE A 95 -9.44 5.14 -13.69
C PHE A 95 -9.33 5.25 -15.22
N GLY A 96 -8.16 5.60 -15.75
CA GLY A 96 -7.96 5.83 -17.18
C GLY A 96 -8.53 7.18 -17.65
N LYS A 97 -8.81 7.30 -18.96
CA LYS A 97 -9.10 8.57 -19.67
C LYS A 97 -10.13 9.45 -18.96
N GLY A 98 -9.67 10.55 -18.36
CA GLY A 98 -10.48 11.72 -17.97
C GLY A 98 -10.80 11.88 -16.48
N ASN A 99 -10.79 10.80 -15.69
CA ASN A 99 -11.15 10.82 -14.26
C ASN A 99 -10.06 10.23 -13.36
N SER A 100 -8.81 10.53 -13.68
CA SER A 100 -7.65 10.03 -12.94
C SER A 100 -7.07 11.12 -12.04
N ILE A 101 -6.68 10.75 -10.81
CA ILE A 101 -5.83 11.63 -10.00
C ILE A 101 -4.52 11.93 -10.77
N GLY A 102 -4.03 13.17 -10.67
CA GLY A 102 -2.74 13.56 -11.26
C GLY A 102 -1.55 12.96 -10.50
N VAL A 103 -0.42 12.75 -11.19
CA VAL A 103 0.81 12.19 -10.60
C VAL A 103 1.28 13.00 -9.40
N GLU A 104 1.25 14.33 -9.50
CA GLU A 104 1.69 15.24 -8.43
C GLU A 104 0.84 15.06 -7.17
N GLN A 105 -0.47 14.84 -7.34
CA GLN A 105 -1.38 14.61 -6.21
C GLN A 105 -1.10 13.25 -5.56
N ILE A 106 -0.78 12.20 -6.34
CA ILE A 106 -0.34 10.92 -5.78
C ILE A 106 0.91 11.11 -4.93
N ILE A 107 1.93 11.81 -5.47
CA ILE A 107 3.20 12.07 -4.76
C ILE A 107 2.96 12.82 -3.45
N GLN A 108 2.06 13.81 -3.43
CA GLN A 108 1.69 14.56 -2.22
C GLN A 108 1.06 13.69 -1.12
N THR A 109 0.51 12.53 -1.47
CA THR A 109 0.04 11.57 -0.47
C THR A 109 1.17 10.73 0.15
N HIS A 110 2.42 10.89 -0.28
CA HIS A 110 3.60 10.19 0.23
C HIS A 110 3.39 8.66 0.43
N PRO A 111 2.94 7.91 -0.59
CA PRO A 111 2.82 6.46 -0.46
C PRO A 111 4.18 5.77 -0.57
N ASP A 112 4.35 4.69 0.18
CA ASP A 112 5.54 3.81 0.07
C ASP A 112 5.36 2.80 -1.07
N MET A 113 4.11 2.54 -1.46
CA MET A 113 3.74 1.63 -2.54
C MET A 113 2.39 2.04 -3.16
N ILE A 114 2.26 1.86 -4.47
CA ILE A 114 1.01 1.95 -5.21
C ILE A 114 0.53 0.54 -5.56
N LEU A 115 -0.70 0.20 -5.21
CA LEU A 115 -1.32 -1.09 -5.53
C LEU A 115 -2.26 -0.95 -6.72
N PHE A 116 -1.95 -1.69 -7.79
CA PHE A 116 -2.82 -1.83 -8.96
C PHE A 116 -3.40 -3.24 -9.04
N VAL A 117 -4.73 -3.34 -9.05
CA VAL A 117 -5.43 -4.62 -9.27
C VAL A 117 -5.83 -4.73 -10.74
N SER A 118 -5.27 -5.71 -11.45
CA SER A 118 -5.56 -5.96 -12.85
C SER A 118 -6.79 -6.84 -13.02
N MET A 119 -7.70 -6.43 -13.91
CA MET A 119 -8.83 -7.21 -14.39
C MET A 119 -8.63 -7.65 -15.84
N GLY A 120 -7.37 -7.88 -16.26
CA GLY A 120 -7.01 -8.21 -17.64
C GLY A 120 -7.69 -9.48 -18.17
N THR A 121 -7.37 -9.96 -19.36
CA THR A 121 -8.11 -11.09 -19.95
C THR A 121 -7.58 -12.43 -19.43
N PHE A 122 -8.48 -13.32 -19.00
CA PHE A 122 -8.13 -14.69 -18.53
C PHE A 122 -7.09 -14.72 -17.39
N GLY A 123 -7.22 -13.84 -16.39
CA GLY A 123 -6.29 -13.79 -15.25
C GLY A 123 -4.88 -13.30 -15.59
N LYS A 124 -4.68 -12.73 -16.79
CA LYS A 124 -3.41 -12.16 -17.22
C LYS A 124 -3.54 -10.67 -17.40
N THR A 125 -2.59 -9.94 -16.83
CA THR A 125 -2.43 -8.51 -17.08
C THR A 125 -1.96 -8.30 -18.51
N ASP A 126 -2.68 -7.45 -19.25
CA ASP A 126 -2.34 -7.11 -20.62
C ASP A 126 -1.16 -6.12 -20.69
N GLN A 127 -0.50 -6.06 -21.85
CA GLN A 127 0.69 -5.22 -22.03
C GLN A 127 0.40 -3.72 -21.88
N TYR A 128 -0.82 -3.27 -22.18
CA TYR A 128 -1.21 -1.88 -22.01
C TYR A 128 -1.30 -1.51 -20.53
N SER A 129 -1.92 -2.37 -19.71
CA SER A 129 -1.93 -2.24 -18.25
C SER A 129 -0.52 -2.22 -17.65
N ILE A 130 0.37 -3.09 -18.12
CA ILE A 130 1.78 -3.09 -17.68
C ILE A 130 2.47 -1.77 -18.05
N SER A 131 2.35 -1.33 -19.31
CA SER A 131 2.95 -0.07 -19.78
C SER A 131 2.45 1.12 -18.97
N MET A 132 1.15 1.18 -18.69
CA MET A 132 0.58 2.21 -17.83
C MET A 132 1.27 2.19 -16.46
N VAL A 133 1.24 1.05 -15.77
CA VAL A 133 1.83 0.92 -14.44
C VAL A 133 3.33 1.29 -14.42
N ASP A 134 4.09 0.92 -15.45
CA ASP A 134 5.49 1.29 -15.60
C ASP A 134 5.67 2.81 -15.78
N ASP A 135 4.83 3.46 -16.60
CA ASP A 135 4.84 4.92 -16.78
C ASP A 135 4.51 5.64 -15.46
N LEU A 136 3.54 5.14 -14.69
CA LEU A 136 3.20 5.71 -13.38
C LEU A 136 4.36 5.57 -12.39
N GLN A 137 4.99 4.39 -12.33
CA GLN A 137 6.17 4.17 -11.48
C GLN A 137 7.32 5.10 -11.88
N MET A 138 7.55 5.30 -13.18
CA MET A 138 8.58 6.18 -13.69
C MET A 138 8.33 7.64 -13.29
N GLN A 139 7.09 8.11 -13.40
CA GLN A 139 6.73 9.50 -13.11
C GLN A 139 6.66 9.80 -11.60
N THR A 140 6.24 8.81 -10.79
CA THR A 140 6.10 8.98 -9.33
C THR A 140 7.37 8.65 -8.55
N HIS A 141 8.26 7.83 -9.13
CA HIS A 141 9.37 7.17 -8.43
C HIS A 141 8.93 6.32 -7.22
N ILE A 142 7.64 5.94 -7.15
CA ILE A 142 7.07 5.08 -6.10
C ILE A 142 6.85 3.70 -6.69
N PRO A 143 7.19 2.59 -5.99
CA PRO A 143 6.99 1.25 -6.52
C PRO A 143 5.51 0.97 -6.76
N VAL A 144 5.19 0.52 -7.98
CA VAL A 144 3.83 0.15 -8.38
C VAL A 144 3.78 -1.36 -8.59
N VAL A 145 2.98 -2.05 -7.77
CA VAL A 145 2.84 -3.51 -7.80
C VAL A 145 1.51 -3.93 -8.42
N ILE A 146 1.52 -5.02 -9.18
CA ILE A 146 0.32 -5.58 -9.81
C ILE A 146 -0.11 -6.87 -9.12
N VAL A 147 -1.38 -6.94 -8.75
CA VAL A 147 -2.07 -8.18 -8.36
C VAL A 147 -3.27 -8.43 -9.27
N GLN A 148 -3.76 -9.67 -9.32
CA GLN A 148 -4.94 -10.01 -10.14
C GLN A 148 -6.23 -9.79 -9.35
N GLY A 149 -7.31 -9.45 -10.06
CA GLY A 149 -8.64 -9.22 -9.48
C GLY A 149 -9.63 -10.37 -9.69
N TYR A 150 -9.24 -11.46 -10.33
CA TYR A 150 -10.11 -12.62 -10.51
C TYR A 150 -10.26 -13.41 -9.21
N LEU A 151 -11.45 -14.00 -9.02
CA LEU A 151 -11.75 -14.79 -7.83
C LEU A 151 -10.81 -15.99 -7.66
N SER A 152 -10.43 -16.65 -8.77
CA SER A 152 -9.47 -17.76 -8.78
C SER A 152 -8.09 -17.38 -8.26
N ASP A 153 -7.70 -16.12 -8.40
CA ASP A 153 -6.38 -15.63 -8.04
C ASP A 153 -6.34 -15.05 -6.62
N THR A 154 -7.51 -14.94 -5.98
CA THR A 154 -7.66 -14.22 -4.71
C THR A 154 -6.84 -14.86 -3.60
N GLU A 155 -6.73 -16.19 -3.55
CA GLU A 155 -5.82 -16.88 -2.61
C GLU A 155 -4.39 -16.34 -2.74
N GLN A 156 -3.84 -16.37 -3.95
CA GLN A 156 -2.47 -15.93 -4.22
C GLN A 156 -2.28 -14.45 -3.90
N CYS A 157 -3.27 -13.60 -4.24
CA CYS A 157 -3.26 -12.17 -3.91
C CYS A 157 -3.09 -11.94 -2.41
N TYR A 158 -3.85 -12.63 -1.56
CA TYR A 158 -3.77 -12.47 -0.11
C TYR A 158 -2.44 -12.96 0.47
N ARG A 159 -1.87 -14.06 -0.05
CA ARG A 159 -0.54 -14.52 0.38
C ARG A 159 0.55 -13.52 0.03
N LEU A 160 0.57 -13.04 -1.22
CA LEU A 160 1.57 -12.09 -1.70
C LEU A 160 1.46 -10.74 -1.00
N LEU A 161 0.26 -10.15 -0.95
CA LEU A 161 0.05 -8.87 -0.27
C LEU A 161 0.31 -8.99 1.23
N GLY A 162 -0.06 -10.10 1.86
CA GLY A 162 0.28 -10.35 3.26
C GLY A 162 1.79 -10.33 3.53
N ASP A 163 2.59 -10.95 2.64
CA ASP A 163 4.05 -10.88 2.71
C ASP A 163 4.57 -9.44 2.46
N TRP A 164 4.12 -8.79 1.39
CA TRP A 164 4.60 -7.44 1.03
C TRP A 164 4.26 -6.40 2.10
N LEU A 165 3.05 -6.47 2.65
CA LEU A 165 2.59 -5.62 3.73
C LEU A 165 3.10 -6.07 5.11
N GLY A 166 3.95 -7.09 5.22
CA GLY A 166 4.53 -7.50 6.51
C GLY A 166 3.52 -8.06 7.51
N VAL A 167 2.40 -8.60 7.02
CA VAL A 167 1.36 -9.29 7.79
C VAL A 167 1.15 -10.74 7.29
N PRO A 168 2.20 -11.55 7.13
CA PRO A 168 2.12 -12.85 6.45
C PRO A 168 1.16 -13.83 7.12
N LYS A 169 1.03 -13.77 8.46
CA LYS A 169 0.06 -14.61 9.20
C LYS A 169 -1.39 -14.30 8.81
N ARG A 170 -1.74 -13.02 8.71
CA ARG A 170 -3.09 -12.58 8.30
C ARG A 170 -3.34 -12.89 6.83
N GLY A 171 -2.34 -12.70 5.98
CA GLY A 171 -2.40 -13.09 4.57
C GLY A 171 -2.65 -14.59 4.39
N ALA A 172 -1.93 -15.44 5.13
CA ALA A 172 -2.13 -16.88 5.12
C ALA A 172 -3.53 -17.28 5.62
N GLU A 173 -4.00 -16.73 6.74
CA GLU A 173 -5.33 -17.00 7.29
C GLU A 173 -6.45 -16.76 6.26
N LEU A 174 -6.43 -15.59 5.61
CA LEU A 174 -7.45 -15.24 4.61
C LEU A 174 -7.32 -16.07 3.34
N ALA A 175 -6.08 -16.32 2.88
CA ALA A 175 -5.83 -17.16 1.73
C ALA A 175 -6.33 -18.61 1.96
N ASP A 176 -6.07 -19.19 3.13
CA ASP A 176 -6.52 -20.54 3.48
C ASP A 176 -8.05 -20.63 3.52
N TYR A 177 -8.72 -19.60 4.04
CA TYR A 177 -10.19 -19.52 4.01
C TYR A 177 -10.72 -19.48 2.57
N ILE A 178 -10.11 -18.68 1.69
CA ILE A 178 -10.48 -18.60 0.27
C ILE A 178 -10.27 -19.94 -0.42
N ALA A 179 -9.11 -20.56 -0.24
CA ALA A 179 -8.78 -21.86 -0.84
C ALA A 179 -9.81 -22.93 -0.44
N LYS A 180 -10.16 -22.99 0.85
CA LYS A 180 -11.18 -23.90 1.36
C LYS A 180 -12.54 -23.63 0.71
N THR A 181 -12.96 -22.37 0.68
CA THR A 181 -14.28 -21.99 0.13
C THR A 181 -14.39 -22.28 -1.36
N LEU A 182 -13.32 -22.03 -2.14
CA LEU A 182 -13.32 -22.31 -3.58
C LEU A 182 -13.35 -23.81 -3.89
N ASN A 183 -12.74 -24.64 -3.05
CA ASN A 183 -12.80 -26.09 -3.19
C ASN A 183 -14.22 -26.62 -2.91
N GLU A 184 -14.93 -26.08 -1.90
CA GLU A 184 -16.32 -26.46 -1.60
C GLU A 184 -17.30 -26.16 -2.74
N ILE A 185 -17.00 -25.20 -3.62
CA ILE A 185 -17.85 -24.83 -4.77
C ILE A 185 -17.59 -25.70 -6.00
N GLN A 186 -16.43 -26.36 -6.07
CA GLN A 186 -16.04 -27.22 -7.20
C GLN A 186 -16.49 -28.68 -7.04
N GLU A 187 -16.92 -29.06 -5.84
CA GLU A 187 -17.59 -30.33 -5.53
C GLU A 187 -19.10 -30.28 -5.86
#